data_AF-A0A2N5A3T4-F1
#
_entry.id   AF-A0A2N5A3T4-F1
#
_cell.length_a   1.000
_cell.length_b   1.000
_cell.length_c   1.000
_cell.angle_alpha   90.00
_cell.angle_beta   90.00
_cell.angle_gamma   90.00
#
_symmetry.space_group_name_H-M   'P 1'
#
loop_
_entity.id
_entity.type
_entity.pdbx_description
1 polymer ?
#
loop_
_entity_poly.entity_id
_entity_poly.type
_entity_poly.pdbx_seq_one_letter_code
_entity_poly.pdbx_strand_id
1 'polypeptide(L)' 'QGLAGKLQRHVIDYARRAGFRELYLYSACRDFYERFGWRYIGEGLDYPATAVHLYRYDLSPSSGATTE' A
#
# COMPACT_ATOMS: atom_id res chain seq x y z
N GLN A 1 7.62 -16.98 5.44
CA GLN A 1 6.83 -15.73 5.50
C GLN A 1 7.63 -14.71 6.30
N GLY A 2 8.12 -13.65 5.67
CA GLY A 2 8.97 -12.65 6.33
C GLY A 2 8.18 -11.68 7.23
N LEU A 3 8.88 -11.08 8.21
CA LEU A 3 8.32 -10.10 9.15
C LEU A 3 7.62 -8.93 8.44
N ALA A 4 8.17 -8.46 7.33
CA ALA A 4 7.61 -7.36 6.53
C ALA A 4 6.20 -7.65 6.02
N GLY A 5 5.91 -8.88 5.57
CA GLY A 5 4.57 -9.25 5.09
C GLY A 5 3.52 -9.29 6.20
N LYS A 6 3.91 -9.69 7.42
CA LYS A 6 3.01 -9.67 8.59
C LYS A 6 2.70 -8.24 9.03
N LEU A 7 3.71 -7.37 9.06
CA LEU A 7 3.54 -5.96 9.41
C LEU A 7 2.59 -5.25 8.44
N GLN A 8 2.80 -5.42 7.13
CA GLN A 8 1.94 -4.81 6.11
C GLN A 8 0.48 -5.24 6.26
N ARG A 9 0.23 -6.55 6.44
CA ARG A 9 -1.13 -7.06 6.63
C ARG A 9 -1.78 -6.47 7.87
N HIS A 10 -1.04 -6.38 8.97
CA HIS A 10 -1.55 -5.78 10.19
C HIS A 10 -1.94 -4.31 10.00
N VAL A 11 -1.11 -3.51 9.30
CA VAL A 11 -1.40 -2.10 9.01
C VAL A 11 -2.61 -1.95 8.10
N ILE A 12 -2.72 -2.77 7.04
CA ILE A 12 -3.87 -2.78 6.12
C ILE A 12 -5.15 -3.12 6.88
N ASP A 13 -5.14 -4.17 7.70
CA ASP A 13 -6.31 -4.60 8.48
C ASP A 13 -6.71 -3.55 9.52
N TYR A 14 -5.73 -2.94 10.19
CA TYR A 14 -5.97 -1.86 11.14
C TYR A 14 -6.59 -0.64 10.46
N ALA A 15 -6.03 -0.19 9.35
CA ALA A 15 -6.51 0.97 8.62
C ALA A 15 -7.92 0.75 8.04
N ARG A 16 -8.21 -0.46 7.57
CA ARG A 16 -9.56 -0.84 7.13
C ARG A 16 -10.56 -0.75 8.30
N ARG A 17 -10.21 -1.26 9.48
CA ARG A 17 -11.05 -1.16 10.69
C ARG A 17 -11.25 0.28 11.15
N ALA A 18 -10.24 1.13 10.97
CA ALA A 18 -10.31 2.55 11.29
C ALA A 18 -11.12 3.38 10.26
N GLY A 19 -11.58 2.78 9.15
CA GLY A 19 -12.39 3.45 8.15
C GLY A 19 -11.59 4.27 7.13
N PHE A 20 -10.28 4.08 7.03
CA PHE A 20 -9.49 4.72 5.97
C PHE A 20 -9.82 4.10 4.61
N ARG A 21 -9.94 4.94 3.59
CA ARG A 21 -10.26 4.53 2.22
C ARG A 21 -9.01 4.16 1.42
N GLU A 22 -7.90 4.82 1.71
CA GLU A 22 -6.64 4.67 0.98
C GLU A 22 -5.48 4.71 1.96
N LEU A 23 -4.42 3.99 1.64
CA LEU A 23 -3.12 4.09 2.31
C LEU A 23 -2.06 4.52 1.29
N TYR A 24 -1.09 5.29 1.79
CA TYR A 24 0.05 5.75 1.02
C TYR A 24 1.32 5.25 1.70
N LEU A 25 2.26 4.76 0.90
CA LEU A 25 3.55 4.26 1.35
C LEU A 25 4.64 4.80 0.43
N TYR A 26 5.74 5.25 1.02
CA TYR A 26 6.97 5.55 0.28
C TYR A 26 8.07 4.57 0.71
N SER A 27 8.87 4.10 -0.25
CA SER A 27 9.94 3.14 0.01
C SER A 27 11.10 3.34 -0.95
N ALA A 28 12.33 3.24 -0.46
CA ALA A 28 13.53 3.20 -1.31
C ALA A 28 13.67 1.86 -2.07
N CYS A 29 13.01 0.80 -1.61
CA CYS A 29 13.00 -0.51 -2.27
C CYS A 29 11.84 -0.63 -3.26
N ARG A 30 12.16 -1.03 -4.50
CA ARG A 30 11.22 -1.35 -5.59
C ARG A 30 10.70 -2.79 -5.53
N ASP A 31 9.60 -3.04 -6.25
CA ASP A 31 9.05 -4.36 -6.60
C ASP A 31 8.62 -5.32 -5.46
N PHE A 32 8.74 -4.90 -4.20
CA PHE A 32 8.33 -5.73 -3.05
C PHE A 32 6.82 -5.63 -2.76
N TYR A 33 6.26 -4.44 -2.87
CA TYR A 33 4.91 -4.13 -2.39
C TYR A 33 3.81 -4.46 -3.41
N GLU A 34 4.13 -4.45 -4.69
CA GLU A 34 3.17 -4.73 -5.77
C GLU A 34 2.56 -6.12 -5.66
N ARG A 35 3.34 -7.10 -5.18
CA ARG A 35 2.89 -8.48 -4.92
C ARG A 35 1.81 -8.57 -3.85
N PHE A 36 1.66 -7.53 -3.03
CA PHE A 36 0.65 -7.45 -1.96
C PHE A 36 -0.56 -6.60 -2.34
N GLY A 37 -0.64 -6.11 -3.58
CA GLY A 37 -1.76 -5.30 -4.08
C GLY A 37 -1.53 -3.79 -4.00
N TRP A 38 -0.33 -3.34 -3.62
CA TRP A 38 0.02 -1.92 -3.69
C TRP A 38 0.16 -1.50 -5.16
N ARG A 39 -0.47 -0.39 -5.51
CA ARG A 39 -0.34 0.24 -6.83
C ARG A 39 0.79 1.26 -6.80
N TYR A 40 1.77 1.10 -7.67
CA TYR A 40 2.78 2.13 -7.90
C TYR A 40 2.13 3.40 -8.48
N ILE A 41 2.45 4.55 -7.91
CA ILE A 41 1.90 5.86 -8.34
C ILE A 41 2.97 6.85 -8.82
N GLY A 42 4.25 6.55 -8.64
CA GLY A 42 5.34 7.38 -9.13
C GLY A 42 6.57 7.36 -8.21
N GLU A 43 7.54 8.20 -8.53
CA GLU A 43 8.72 8.42 -7.69
C GLU A 43 8.60 9.77 -6.98
N GLY A 44 9.05 9.82 -5.73
CA GLY A 44 9.26 11.03 -4.95
C GLY A 44 10.74 11.26 -4.71
N LEU A 45 11.09 12.50 -4.36
CA LEU A 45 12.43 12.84 -3.88
C LEU A 45 12.38 12.89 -2.34
N ASP A 46 13.11 11.99 -1.68
CA ASP A 46 13.34 12.08 -0.24
C ASP A 46 14.67 12.81 0.03
N TYR A 47 14.72 13.58 1.11
CA TYR A 47 15.89 14.38 1.44
C TYR A 47 17.09 13.47 1.80
N PRO A 48 18.32 13.75 1.32
CA PRO A 48 18.75 14.93 0.56
C PRO A 48 18.67 14.82 -0.97
N ALA A 49 18.55 13.63 -1.56
CA ALA A 49 18.35 13.43 -3.01
C ALA A 49 18.09 11.94 -3.35
N THR A 50 17.32 11.23 -2.54
CA THR A 50 17.06 9.80 -2.78
C THR A 50 15.73 9.62 -3.50
N ALA A 51 15.78 9.01 -4.69
CA ALA A 51 14.56 8.60 -5.38
C ALA A 51 13.86 7.52 -4.55
N VAL A 52 12.65 7.81 -4.08
CA VAL A 52 11.77 6.88 -3.38
C VAL A 52 10.59 6.54 -4.25
N HIS A 53 10.10 5.32 -4.15
CA HIS A 53 8.94 4.86 -4.89
C HIS A 53 7.70 5.09 -4.03
N LEU A 54 6.70 5.74 -4.60
CA LEU A 54 5.41 6.02 -3.98
C LEU A 54 4.40 4.97 -4.42
N TYR A 55 3.68 4.44 -3.44
CA TYR A 55 2.67 3.43 -3.61
C TYR A 55 1.36 3.86 -2.94
N ARG A 56 0.25 3.44 -3.55
CA ARG A 56 -1.10 3.59 -3.02
C ARG A 56 -1.76 2.23 -2.85
N TYR A 57 -2.43 2.03 -1.72
CA TYR A 57 -3.30 0.89 -1.49
C TYR A 57 -4.74 1.36 -1.35
N ASP A 58 -5.63 0.79 -2.15
CA ASP A 58 -7.06 1.05 -2.05
C ASP A 58 -7.66 0.07 -1.02
N LEU A 59 -8.16 0.63 0.08
CA LEU A 59 -8.83 -0.13 1.14
C LEU A 59 -10.35 -0.13 0.99
N SER A 60 -10.88 0.63 0.02
CA SER A 60 -12.31 0.65 -0.21
C SER A 60 -12.76 -0.78 -0.47
N PRO A 61 -13.89 -1.21 0.12
CA PRO A 61 -14.47 -2.48 -0.27
C PRO A 61 -14.63 -2.39 -1.79
N SER A 62 -14.05 -3.34 -2.52
CA SER A 62 -14.37 -3.46 -3.93
C SER A 62 -15.88 -3.49 -3.97
N SER A 63 -16.50 -2.54 -4.67
CA SER A 63 -17.92 -2.60 -4.99
C SER A 63 -18.14 -3.83 -5.85
N GLY A 64 -18.13 -5.00 -5.22
CA GLY A 64 -18.58 -6.24 -5.78
C GLY A 64 -20.07 -6.05 -5.96
N ALA A 65 -20.45 -5.60 -7.14
CA ALA A 65 -21.78 -5.78 -7.66
C ALA A 65 -22.06 -7.28 -7.60
N THR A 66 -22.69 -7.73 -6.52
CA THR A 66 -23.49 -8.94 -6.53
C THR A 66 -24.74 -8.57 -7.31
N THR A 67 -24.65 -8.66 -8.64
CA THR A 67 -25.86 -8.77 -9.45
C THR A 67 -26.40 -10.17 -9.23
N GLU A 68 -27.66 -10.20 -8.82
CA GLU A 68 -28.51 -11.34 -8.50
C GLU A 68 -28.58 -12.41 -9.60
#